data_AF-A0A3B9STQ5-F1
#
_entry.id   AF-A0A3B9STQ5-F1
#
_cell.length_a   1.000
_cell.length_b   1.000
_cell.length_c   1.000
_cell.angle_alpha   90.00
_cell.angle_beta   90.00
_cell.angle_gamma   90.00
#
_symmetry.space_group_name_H-M   'P 1'
#
loop_
_entity.id
_entity.type
_entity.pdbx_description
1 polymer ?
#
loop_
_entity_poly.entity_id
_entity_poly.type
_entity_poly.pdbx_seq_one_letter_code
_entity_poly.pdbx_strand_id
1 'polypeptide(L)'
;MTAVEIYDTTLRDGAQGEGISFSVEDKIKITLKLDKLGFHYVEGGWPGSNPKDITYFKRIQEHRLVNTKIVAFGSTRKPGAEAAEDKNIQSILETKVSTAAIVGKSWDFHVTRALAVSLVENLSMIKQSVAYLSQNGLSVFYDAEHFFDG
;
A
#
# COMPACT_ATOMS: atom_id res chain seq x y z
N MET A 1 -18.67 -20.81 9.37
CA MET A 1 -17.20 -20.77 9.55
C MET A 1 -16.75 -19.35 9.25
N THR A 2 -15.84 -18.80 10.05
CA THR A 2 -15.23 -17.49 9.77
C THR A 2 -14.21 -17.66 8.65
N ALA A 3 -14.33 -16.88 7.58
CA ALA A 3 -13.35 -16.87 6.51
C ALA A 3 -12.06 -16.20 6.99
N VAL A 4 -10.90 -16.80 6.70
CA VAL A 4 -9.58 -16.22 6.98
C VAL A 4 -8.94 -15.86 5.65
N GLU A 5 -8.66 -14.59 5.46
CA GLU A 5 -7.94 -14.08 4.29
C GLU A 5 -6.45 -13.99 4.60
N ILE A 6 -5.62 -14.22 3.58
CA ILE A 6 -4.16 -14.25 3.69
C ILE A 6 -3.61 -13.07 2.89
N TYR A 7 -2.87 -12.20 3.58
CA TYR A 7 -2.21 -11.03 3.04
C TYR A 7 -0.70 -11.22 3.07
N ASP A 8 -0.06 -11.33 1.91
CA ASP A 8 1.39 -11.49 1.78
C ASP A 8 2.09 -10.15 1.54
N THR A 9 3.12 -9.88 2.34
CA THR A 9 3.99 -8.69 2.25
C THR A 9 5.39 -9.00 1.72
N THR A 10 5.64 -10.20 1.17
CA THR A 10 6.98 -10.64 0.75
C THR A 10 7.64 -9.65 -0.23
N LEU A 11 6.84 -9.08 -1.13
CA LEU A 11 7.32 -8.19 -2.20
C LEU A 11 7.49 -6.72 -1.80
N ARG A 12 7.08 -6.34 -0.58
CA ARG A 12 7.27 -5.00 0.00
C ARG A 12 8.08 -5.08 1.28
N ASP A 13 7.48 -5.59 2.35
CA ASP A 13 8.09 -5.62 3.68
C ASP A 13 9.24 -6.63 3.73
N GLY A 14 9.02 -7.82 3.14
CA GLY A 14 10.08 -8.82 2.97
C GLY A 14 11.24 -8.35 2.10
N ALA A 15 11.04 -7.32 1.26
CA ALA A 15 12.09 -6.74 0.43
C ALA A 15 12.92 -5.67 1.15
N GLN A 16 12.54 -5.24 2.36
CA GLN A 16 13.30 -4.25 3.14
C GLN A 16 14.50 -4.85 3.88
N GLY A 17 14.62 -6.18 3.90
CA GLY A 17 15.79 -6.86 4.46
C GLY A 17 17.07 -6.52 3.71
N GLU A 18 18.16 -6.32 4.45
CA GLU A 18 19.46 -6.02 3.86
C GLU A 18 19.88 -7.10 2.84
N GLY A 19 20.36 -6.65 1.67
CA GLY A 19 20.76 -7.54 0.59
C GLY A 19 19.62 -8.15 -0.23
N ILE A 20 18.35 -7.87 0.10
CA ILE A 20 17.21 -8.33 -0.68
C ILE A 20 16.86 -7.29 -1.75
N SER A 21 16.86 -7.71 -3.02
CA SER A 21 16.43 -6.87 -4.13
C SER A 21 15.81 -7.73 -5.21
N PHE A 22 14.50 -7.63 -5.37
CA PHE A 22 13.78 -8.29 -6.45
C PHE A 22 13.92 -7.49 -7.75
N SER A 23 14.21 -8.17 -8.84
CA SER A 23 13.92 -7.64 -10.17
C SER A 23 12.41 -7.63 -10.42
N VAL A 24 11.95 -6.85 -11.39
CA VAL A 24 10.52 -6.85 -11.78
C VAL A 24 10.05 -8.27 -12.15
N GLU A 25 10.92 -9.04 -12.82
CA GLU A 25 10.63 -10.42 -13.22
C GLU A 25 10.49 -11.35 -12.01
N ASP A 26 11.33 -11.17 -10.98
CA ASP A 26 11.20 -11.94 -9.73
C ASP A 26 9.87 -11.64 -9.05
N LYS A 27 9.47 -10.37 -8.97
CA LYS A 27 8.19 -9.96 -8.38
C LYS A 27 7.01 -10.62 -9.10
N ILE A 28 7.01 -10.63 -10.44
CA ILE A 28 5.97 -11.30 -11.23
C ILE A 28 5.96 -12.81 -10.96
N LYS A 29 7.12 -13.48 -11.03
CA LYS A 29 7.22 -14.93 -10.77
C LYS A 29 6.74 -15.31 -9.38
N ILE A 30 7.07 -14.53 -8.36
CA ILE A 30 6.61 -14.75 -6.99
C ILE A 30 5.10 -14.54 -6.90
N THR A 31 4.57 -13.45 -7.46
CA THR A 31 3.12 -13.17 -7.48
C THR A 31 2.33 -14.32 -8.09
N LEU A 32 2.75 -14.83 -9.25
CA LEU A 32 2.09 -15.96 -9.91
C LEU A 32 2.16 -17.26 -9.10
N LYS A 33 3.21 -17.44 -8.28
CA LYS A 33 3.30 -18.59 -7.36
C LYS A 33 2.35 -18.43 -6.19
N LEU A 34 2.27 -17.23 -5.60
CA LEU A 34 1.35 -16.92 -4.50
C LEU A 34 -0.11 -17.08 -4.93
N ASP A 35 -0.45 -16.66 -6.15
CA ASP A 35 -1.78 -16.87 -6.75
C ASP A 35 -2.12 -18.36 -6.88
N LYS A 36 -1.18 -19.18 -7.37
CA LYS A 36 -1.35 -20.64 -7.43
C LYS A 36 -1.53 -21.29 -6.07
N LEU A 37 -0.92 -20.73 -5.02
CA LEU A 37 -1.06 -21.20 -3.64
C LEU A 37 -2.36 -20.72 -2.97
N GLY A 38 -3.14 -19.87 -3.62
CA GLY A 38 -4.43 -19.40 -3.11
C GLY A 38 -4.32 -18.22 -2.14
N PHE A 39 -3.25 -17.43 -2.21
CA PHE A 39 -3.17 -16.19 -1.42
C PHE A 39 -4.23 -15.18 -1.88
N HIS A 40 -4.83 -14.48 -0.92
CA HIS A 40 -5.94 -13.56 -1.20
C HIS A 40 -5.42 -12.19 -1.63
N TYR A 41 -4.34 -11.73 -0.98
CA TYR A 41 -3.72 -10.45 -1.27
C TYR A 41 -2.20 -10.57 -1.36
N VAL A 42 -1.61 -9.87 -2.33
CA VAL A 42 -0.15 -9.70 -2.45
C VAL A 42 0.16 -8.22 -2.53
N GLU A 43 0.92 -7.72 -1.56
CA GLU A 43 1.38 -6.34 -1.53
C GLU A 43 2.53 -6.13 -2.51
N GLY A 44 2.19 -5.51 -3.64
CA GLY A 44 3.04 -5.41 -4.83
C GLY A 44 4.20 -4.43 -4.73
N GLY A 45 4.26 -3.62 -3.67
CA GLY A 45 5.28 -2.59 -3.46
C GLY A 45 4.70 -1.17 -3.40
N TRP A 46 5.58 -0.17 -3.45
CA TRP A 46 5.26 1.24 -3.24
C TRP A 46 5.51 2.04 -4.54
N PRO A 47 4.48 2.27 -5.38
CA PRO A 47 4.63 2.94 -6.68
C PRO A 47 5.09 4.39 -6.56
N GLY A 48 4.69 5.11 -5.50
CA GLY A 48 5.15 6.47 -5.20
C GLY A 48 6.60 6.60 -4.72
N SER A 49 7.31 5.49 -4.47
CA SER A 49 8.67 5.48 -3.93
C SER A 49 9.68 4.77 -4.84
N ASN A 50 9.28 3.68 -5.51
CA ASN A 50 10.20 2.83 -6.25
C ASN A 50 9.79 2.66 -7.74
N PRO A 51 10.62 3.13 -8.70
CA PRO A 51 10.34 2.98 -10.13
C PRO A 51 10.18 1.52 -10.61
N LYS A 52 10.85 0.56 -9.94
CA LYS A 52 10.67 -0.87 -10.25
C LYS A 52 9.25 -1.33 -9.92
N ASP A 53 8.65 -0.78 -8.88
CA ASP A 53 7.29 -1.14 -8.47
C ASP A 53 6.27 -0.59 -9.46
N ILE A 54 6.46 0.64 -9.97
CA ILE A 54 5.64 1.18 -11.08
C ILE A 54 5.66 0.22 -12.28
N THR A 55 6.84 -0.29 -12.64
CA THR A 55 7.00 -1.22 -13.76
C THR A 55 6.33 -2.58 -13.46
N TYR A 56 6.45 -3.07 -12.23
CA TYR A 56 5.76 -4.27 -11.78
C TYR A 56 4.23 -4.13 -11.88
N PHE A 57 3.64 -3.04 -11.38
CA PHE A 57 2.19 -2.82 -11.45
C PHE A 57 1.68 -2.75 -12.88
N LYS A 58 2.48 -2.22 -13.82
CA LYS A 58 2.14 -2.24 -15.25
C LYS A 58 2.20 -3.64 -15.82
N ARG A 59 3.28 -4.39 -15.59
CA ARG A 59 3.49 -5.72 -16.17
C ARG A 59 2.58 -6.79 -15.56
N ILE A 60 2.27 -6.72 -14.27
CA ILE A 60 1.41 -7.74 -13.63
C ILE A 60 -0.01 -7.74 -14.20
N GLN A 61 -0.48 -6.63 -14.79
CA GLN A 61 -1.77 -6.55 -15.50
C GLN A 61 -1.84 -7.43 -16.75
N GLU A 62 -0.69 -7.81 -17.32
CA GLU A 62 -0.62 -8.72 -18.48
C GLU A 62 -0.89 -10.19 -18.06
N HIS A 63 -0.94 -10.46 -16.76
CA HIS A 63 -1.17 -11.79 -16.22
C HIS A 63 -2.55 -11.90 -15.56
N ARG A 64 -3.24 -13.00 -15.86
CA ARG A 64 -4.51 -13.32 -15.21
C ARG A 64 -4.24 -14.00 -13.86
N LEU A 65 -4.67 -13.36 -12.77
CA LEU A 65 -4.72 -13.94 -11.43
C LEU A 65 -6.10 -14.52 -11.17
N VAL A 66 -6.15 -15.65 -10.45
CA VAL A 66 -7.41 -16.36 -10.17
C VAL A 66 -7.88 -16.09 -8.74
N ASN A 67 -6.96 -16.09 -7.79
CA ASN A 67 -7.25 -16.04 -6.36
C ASN A 67 -6.79 -14.72 -5.73
N THR A 68 -5.71 -14.14 -6.26
CA THR A 68 -5.02 -13.01 -5.64
C THR A 68 -5.47 -11.66 -6.19
N LYS A 69 -5.70 -10.72 -5.28
CA LYS A 69 -5.73 -9.27 -5.57
C LYS A 69 -4.37 -8.65 -5.30
N ILE A 70 -3.88 -7.84 -6.23
CA ILE A 70 -2.66 -7.05 -6.03
C ILE A 70 -2.99 -5.80 -5.21
N VAL A 71 -2.14 -5.50 -4.22
CA VAL A 71 -2.30 -4.35 -3.33
C VAL A 71 -1.17 -3.36 -3.57
N ALA A 72 -1.51 -2.09 -3.79
CA ALA A 72 -0.55 -1.00 -3.85
C ALA A 72 -0.34 -0.40 -2.46
N PHE A 73 0.92 -0.34 -2.00
CA PHE A 73 1.27 0.26 -0.72
C PHE A 73 1.59 1.75 -0.89
N GLY A 74 1.27 2.56 0.12
CA GLY A 74 1.75 3.93 0.21
C GLY A 74 1.43 4.55 1.57
N SER A 75 1.59 5.86 1.69
CA SER A 75 1.21 6.62 2.90
C SER A 75 -0.08 7.40 2.72
N THR A 76 -0.61 7.93 3.82
CA THR A 76 -1.58 9.05 3.74
C THR A 76 -0.99 10.24 2.97
N ARG A 77 -1.87 11.13 2.51
CA ARG A 77 -1.49 12.41 1.91
C ARG A 77 -0.57 13.22 2.83
N LYS A 78 0.24 14.10 2.24
CA LYS A 78 1.10 15.01 2.99
C LYS A 78 0.31 16.07 3.76
N PRO A 79 0.87 16.61 4.86
CA PRO A 79 0.29 17.74 5.57
C PRO A 79 0.06 18.93 4.65
N GLY A 80 -1.10 19.57 4.76
CA GLY A 80 -1.44 20.76 3.96
C GLY A 80 -1.69 20.54 2.46
N ALA A 81 -1.57 19.31 1.96
CA ALA A 81 -1.98 18.95 0.60
C ALA A 81 -3.41 18.42 0.58
N GLU A 82 -4.11 18.55 -0.54
CA GLU A 82 -5.35 17.82 -0.78
C GLU A 82 -5.04 16.40 -1.28
N ALA A 83 -5.88 15.41 -0.92
CA ALA A 83 -5.65 14.02 -1.33
C ALA A 83 -5.64 13.85 -2.86
N ALA A 84 -6.38 14.68 -3.59
CA ALA A 84 -6.41 14.69 -5.04
C ALA A 84 -5.12 15.23 -5.69
N GLU A 85 -4.34 16.02 -4.97
CA GLU A 85 -3.09 16.62 -5.47
C GLU A 85 -1.84 15.90 -4.94
N ASP A 86 -2.04 15.00 -3.96
CA ASP A 86 -0.95 14.27 -3.35
C ASP A 86 -0.37 13.22 -4.31
N LYS A 87 0.92 13.37 -4.63
CA LYS A 87 1.63 12.50 -5.56
C LYS A 87 1.61 11.03 -5.13
N ASN A 88 1.69 10.73 -3.84
CA ASN A 88 1.66 9.35 -3.37
C ASN A 88 0.29 8.71 -3.63
N ILE A 89 -0.78 9.44 -3.32
CA ILE A 89 -2.15 9.00 -3.59
C ILE A 89 -2.39 8.81 -5.09
N GLN A 90 -1.93 9.75 -5.92
CA GLN A 90 -2.04 9.63 -7.38
C GLN A 90 -1.28 8.41 -7.91
N SER A 91 -0.05 8.18 -7.44
CA SER A 91 0.73 6.99 -7.84
C SER A 91 0.05 5.67 -7.49
N ILE A 92 -0.75 5.60 -6.41
CA ILE A 92 -1.57 4.42 -6.10
C ILE A 92 -2.65 4.25 -7.17
N LEU A 93 -3.39 5.30 -7.51
CA LEU A 93 -4.46 5.24 -8.53
C LEU A 93 -3.93 4.85 -9.92
N GLU A 94 -2.74 5.34 -10.28
CA GLU A 94 -2.07 5.02 -11.55
C GLU A 94 -1.75 3.53 -11.71
N THR A 95 -1.67 2.76 -10.62
CA THR A 95 -1.45 1.31 -10.69
C THR A 95 -2.66 0.53 -11.22
N LYS A 96 -3.85 1.14 -11.19
CA LYS A 96 -5.13 0.52 -11.59
C LYS A 96 -5.52 -0.74 -10.81
N VAL A 97 -4.92 -0.97 -9.64
CA VAL A 97 -5.36 -2.04 -8.74
C VAL A 97 -6.68 -1.66 -8.06
N SER A 98 -7.39 -2.68 -7.56
CA SER A 98 -8.65 -2.48 -6.82
C SER A 98 -8.47 -2.40 -5.31
N THR A 99 -7.25 -2.56 -4.79
CA THR A 99 -6.97 -2.56 -3.35
C THR A 99 -5.69 -1.78 -3.05
N ALA A 100 -5.73 -0.93 -2.03
CA ALA A 100 -4.56 -0.21 -1.53
C ALA A 100 -4.37 -0.47 -0.03
N ALA A 101 -3.12 -0.50 0.40
CA ALA A 101 -2.75 -0.44 1.80
C ALA A 101 -2.04 0.90 2.05
N ILE A 102 -2.61 1.75 2.91
CA ILE A 102 -2.02 3.03 3.25
C ILE A 102 -1.60 3.09 4.71
N VAL A 103 -0.39 3.56 4.97
CA VAL A 103 0.16 3.71 6.32
C VAL A 103 -0.03 5.12 6.86
N GLY A 104 -0.41 5.22 8.13
CA GLY A 104 -0.50 6.48 8.87
C GLY A 104 -0.05 6.33 10.33
N LYS A 105 0.60 7.38 10.87
CA LYS A 105 1.09 7.37 12.26
C LYS A 105 -0.10 7.37 13.23
N SER A 106 -0.11 6.40 14.12
CA SER A 106 -1.18 6.20 15.12
C SER A 106 -0.71 6.38 16.57
N TRP A 107 0.56 6.74 16.77
CA TRP A 107 1.12 7.18 18.06
C TRP A 107 1.27 8.72 18.08
N ASP A 108 0.67 9.38 19.06
CA ASP A 108 0.65 10.85 19.21
C ASP A 108 2.05 11.49 19.25
N PHE A 109 3.02 10.81 19.86
CA PHE A 109 4.42 11.22 19.85
C PHE A 109 4.98 11.27 18.42
N HIS A 110 4.74 10.24 17.59
CA HIS A 110 5.18 10.26 16.20
C HIS A 110 4.43 11.29 15.35
N VAL A 111 3.14 11.52 15.64
CA VAL A 111 2.39 12.58 14.96
C VAL A 111 3.03 13.95 15.23
N THR A 112 3.32 14.26 16.49
CA THR A 112 3.83 15.58 16.88
C THR A 112 5.33 15.77 16.64
N ARG A 113 6.13 14.69 16.67
CA ARG A 113 7.59 14.76 16.56
C ARG A 113 8.14 14.34 15.20
N ALA A 114 7.59 13.30 14.58
CA ALA A 114 8.07 12.81 13.29
C ALA A 114 7.36 13.49 12.12
N LEU A 115 6.02 13.60 12.17
CA LEU A 115 5.25 14.31 11.15
C LEU A 115 5.22 15.83 11.38
N ALA A 116 5.45 16.27 12.61
CA ALA A 116 5.39 17.68 13.02
C ALA A 116 4.04 18.35 12.69
N VAL A 117 2.94 17.62 12.91
CA VAL A 117 1.56 18.11 12.70
C VAL A 117 0.72 18.01 13.98
N SER A 118 -0.44 18.66 13.98
CA SER A 118 -1.44 18.49 15.04
C SER A 118 -2.16 17.14 14.90
N LEU A 119 -2.71 16.62 16.00
CA LEU A 119 -3.55 15.42 15.97
C LEU A 119 -4.78 15.57 15.06
N VAL A 120 -5.34 16.79 15.01
CA VAL A 120 -6.47 17.12 14.13
C VAL A 120 -6.07 17.02 12.67
N GLU A 121 -4.90 17.54 12.30
CA GLU A 121 -4.39 17.43 10.93
C GLU A 121 -4.07 15.98 10.58
N ASN A 122 -3.52 15.18 11.50
CA ASN A 122 -3.30 13.75 11.28
C ASN A 122 -4.61 12.99 10.99
N LEU A 123 -5.65 13.23 11.78
CA LEU A 123 -6.98 12.64 11.52
C LEU A 123 -7.56 13.10 10.19
N SER A 124 -7.34 14.37 9.81
CA SER A 124 -7.74 14.91 8.50
C SER A 124 -7.00 14.21 7.36
N MET A 125 -5.68 14.04 7.48
CA MET A 125 -4.84 13.33 6.52
C MET A 125 -5.33 11.90 6.30
N ILE A 126 -5.58 11.14 7.37
CA ILE A 126 -6.09 9.77 7.30
C ILE A 126 -7.46 9.75 6.61
N LYS A 127 -8.41 10.56 7.10
CA LYS A 127 -9.78 10.61 6.60
C LYS A 127 -9.83 10.93 5.10
N GLN A 128 -9.13 11.99 4.67
CA GLN A 128 -9.16 12.43 3.28
C GLN A 128 -8.49 11.41 2.36
N SER A 129 -7.40 10.78 2.80
CA SER A 129 -6.70 9.74 2.01
C SER A 129 -7.59 8.51 1.79
N VAL A 130 -8.17 7.96 2.88
CA VAL A 130 -9.07 6.81 2.81
C VAL A 130 -10.30 7.13 1.97
N ALA A 131 -10.93 8.29 2.20
CA ALA A 131 -12.12 8.70 1.49
C ALA A 131 -11.87 8.85 -0.02
N TYR A 132 -10.77 9.52 -0.40
CA TYR A 132 -10.47 9.77 -1.80
C TYR A 132 -10.14 8.48 -2.56
N LEU A 133 -9.33 7.57 -1.99
CA LEU A 133 -9.05 6.27 -2.60
C LEU A 133 -10.32 5.41 -2.71
N SER A 134 -11.17 5.40 -1.68
CA SER A 134 -12.44 4.67 -1.69
C SER A 134 -13.42 5.21 -2.74
N GLN A 135 -13.52 6.54 -2.87
CA GLN A 135 -14.35 7.20 -3.90
C GLN A 135 -13.88 6.88 -5.32
N ASN A 136 -12.59 6.59 -5.51
CA ASN A 136 -12.01 6.14 -6.77
C ASN A 136 -12.10 4.61 -6.97
N GLY A 137 -12.85 3.90 -6.12
CA GLY A 137 -13.20 2.48 -6.31
C GLY A 137 -12.23 1.48 -5.70
N LEU A 138 -11.28 1.93 -4.87
CA LEU A 138 -10.36 1.03 -4.18
C LEU A 138 -10.94 0.56 -2.84
N SER A 139 -10.73 -0.72 -2.52
CA SER A 139 -10.77 -1.19 -1.13
C SER A 139 -9.51 -0.71 -0.43
N VAL A 140 -9.64 -0.05 0.72
CA VAL A 140 -8.50 0.55 1.43
C VAL A 140 -8.28 -0.19 2.74
N PHE A 141 -7.08 -0.73 2.91
CA PHE A 141 -6.56 -1.18 4.20
C PHE A 141 -5.77 -0.04 4.82
N TYR A 142 -6.11 0.32 6.05
CA TYR A 142 -5.37 1.32 6.81
C TYR A 142 -4.41 0.61 7.76
N ASP A 143 -3.12 0.84 7.56
CA ASP A 143 -2.05 0.38 8.44
C ASP A 143 -1.79 1.46 9.51
N ALA A 144 -2.26 1.16 10.73
CA ALA A 144 -2.11 2.00 11.91
C ALA A 144 -0.69 1.84 12.47
N GLU A 145 0.26 2.59 11.93
CA GLU A 145 1.67 2.46 12.30
C GLU A 145 1.89 2.87 13.77
N HIS A 146 2.62 2.03 14.52
CA HIS A 146 2.86 2.18 15.96
C HIS A 146 1.58 2.14 16.82
N PHE A 147 0.55 1.42 16.39
CA PHE A 147 -0.72 1.32 17.10
C PHE A 147 -0.60 0.86 18.57
N PHE A 148 0.38 0.01 18.90
CA PHE A 148 0.56 -0.52 20.26
C PHE A 148 1.59 0.24 21.11
N ASP A 149 2.26 1.26 20.56
CA ASP A 149 3.36 1.95 21.23
C ASP A 149 2.89 3.17 22.07
N GLY A 150 1.59 3.50 22.04
CA GLY A 150 1.00 4.65 22.73
C GLY A 150 -0.43 4.44 23.18
#